data_AF-A0ABD6SVY9-F1
#
_entry.id   AF-A0ABD6SVY9-F1
#
_cell.length_a   1.000
_cell.length_b   1.000
_cell.length_c   1.000
_cell.angle_alpha   90.00
_cell.angle_beta   90.00
_cell.angle_gamma   90.00
#
_symmetry.space_group_name_H-M   'P 1'
#
loop_
_entity.id
_entity.type
_entity.pdbx_description
1 polymer ?
#
loop_
_entity_poly.entity_id
_entity_poly.type
_entity_poly.pdbx_seq_one_letter_code
_entity_poly.pdbx_strand_id
1 'polypeptide(L)'
;MLPHAHQLKNLELPQNEKICTFSPGDNKEAILQEWKDITKAIQAHIIVLDMPLLNATQYKDSLGNLITDLVLQILSWLAEEERTKTKTRQREGIELAKKQGKHLGRPRTKISEEFISAYTSWKENEISAIEAMIRCNMTSPTFYRVVKRYEDKE
;
A
#
# COMPACT_ATOMS: atom_id res chain seq x y z
N MET A 1 22.39 1.87 -11.47
CA MET A 1 21.08 1.49 -12.04
C MET A 1 20.82 0.06 -11.55
N LEU A 2 20.13 -0.10 -10.42
CA LEU A 2 19.85 -1.42 -9.85
C LEU A 2 18.77 -2.11 -10.69
N PRO A 3 18.94 -3.39 -11.06
CA PRO A 3 17.95 -4.12 -11.84
C PRO A 3 16.63 -4.21 -11.04
N HIS A 4 15.53 -4.00 -11.75
CA HIS A 4 14.18 -3.98 -11.17
C HIS A 4 13.87 -5.38 -10.60
N ALA A 5 13.23 -5.46 -9.43
CA ALA A 5 12.94 -6.71 -8.70
C ALA A 5 12.29 -7.83 -9.54
N HIS A 6 11.66 -7.46 -10.66
CA HIS A 6 11.08 -8.38 -11.62
C HIS A 6 12.10 -9.24 -12.40
N GLN A 7 13.37 -8.83 -12.49
CA GLN A 7 14.43 -9.54 -13.22
C GLN A 7 15.08 -10.69 -12.41
N LEU A 8 14.88 -10.74 -11.09
CA LEU A 8 15.44 -11.79 -10.24
C LEU A 8 14.62 -13.09 -10.22
N LYS A 9 13.41 -13.09 -10.80
CA LYS A 9 12.52 -14.28 -10.83
C LYS A 9 12.97 -15.39 -11.77
N ASN A 10 13.96 -15.14 -12.65
CA ASN A 10 14.37 -16.07 -13.71
C ASN A 10 15.79 -16.63 -13.52
N LEU A 11 16.39 -16.50 -12.34
CA LEU A 11 17.67 -17.15 -12.04
C LEU A 11 17.38 -18.55 -11.51
N GLU A 12 17.77 -19.60 -12.24
CA GLU A 12 17.77 -20.97 -11.71
C GLU A 12 18.80 -21.04 -10.57
N LEU A 13 18.29 -21.13 -9.34
CA LEU A 13 19.10 -21.26 -8.14
C LEU A 13 19.44 -22.75 -7.90
N PRO A 14 20.65 -23.07 -7.42
CA PRO A 14 20.94 -24.41 -6.92
C PRO A 14 19.95 -24.79 -5.81
N GLN A 15 19.69 -26.09 -5.61
CA GLN A 15 18.60 -26.63 -4.78
C GLN A 15 18.56 -26.14 -3.30
N ASN A 16 19.57 -25.41 -2.83
CA ASN A 16 19.67 -24.87 -1.47
C ASN A 16 19.70 -23.32 -1.39
N GLU A 17 19.41 -22.60 -2.48
CA GLU A 17 19.35 -21.14 -2.49
C GLU A 17 17.92 -20.62 -2.68
N LYS A 18 17.51 -19.68 -1.82
CA LYS A 18 16.23 -18.96 -1.92
C LYS A 18 16.48 -17.46 -1.96
N ILE A 19 15.87 -16.77 -2.91
CA ILE A 19 15.84 -15.30 -2.95
C ILE A 19 14.61 -14.83 -2.16
N CYS A 20 14.85 -14.21 -1.01
CA CYS A 20 13.82 -13.49 -0.25
C CYS A 20 13.91 -11.99 -0.58
N THR A 21 12.81 -11.39 -1.02
CA THR A 21 12.71 -9.95 -1.23
C THR A 21 11.86 -9.33 -0.13
N PHE A 22 12.48 -8.57 0.77
CA PHE A 22 11.76 -7.81 1.80
C PHE A 22 11.29 -6.48 1.21
N SER A 23 9.99 -6.21 1.32
CA SER A 23 9.36 -4.99 0.83
C SER A 23 9.12 -3.99 1.98
N PRO A 24 9.11 -2.67 1.72
CA PRO A 24 8.88 -1.64 2.75
C PRO A 24 7.55 -1.73 3.54
N GLY A 25 6.63 -2.60 3.11
CA GLY A 25 5.34 -2.83 3.76
C GLY A 25 5.34 -3.94 4.81
N ASP A 26 6.39 -4.76 4.86
CA ASP A 26 6.43 -5.97 5.68
C ASP A 26 6.48 -5.64 7.17
N ASN A 27 5.83 -6.48 7.97
CA ASN A 27 5.78 -6.29 9.41
C ASN A 27 7.11 -6.71 10.05
N LYS A 28 7.60 -5.90 11.01
CA LYS A 28 8.84 -6.18 11.76
C LYS A 28 8.86 -7.62 12.30
N GLU A 29 7.78 -8.04 12.97
CA GLU A 29 7.74 -9.38 13.55
C GLU A 29 7.76 -10.46 12.47
N ALA A 30 7.18 -10.20 11.30
CA ALA A 30 7.16 -11.17 10.20
C ALA A 30 8.56 -11.34 9.60
N ILE A 31 9.28 -10.25 9.32
CA ILE A 31 10.66 -10.30 8.79
C ILE A 31 11.59 -11.02 9.77
N LEU A 32 11.49 -10.71 11.07
CA LEU A 32 12.33 -11.35 12.09
C LEU A 32 12.01 -12.83 12.27
N GLN A 33 10.74 -13.24 12.14
CA GLN A 33 10.36 -14.64 12.18
C GLN A 33 10.85 -15.40 10.94
N GLU A 34 10.62 -14.84 9.75
CA GLU A 34 11.11 -15.45 8.50
C GLU A 34 12.63 -15.62 8.52
N TRP A 35 13.37 -14.61 9.00
CA TRP A 35 14.81 -14.69 9.17
C TRP A 35 15.23 -15.82 10.12
N LYS A 36 14.54 -15.95 11.27
CA LYS A 36 14.80 -17.03 12.24
C LYS A 36 14.48 -18.40 11.66
N ASP A 37 13.40 -18.52 10.90
CA ASP A 37 13.00 -19.78 10.28
C ASP A 37 14.05 -20.21 9.24
N ILE A 38 14.53 -19.29 8.40
CA ILE A 38 15.57 -19.57 7.40
C ILE A 38 16.89 -19.97 8.07
N THR A 39 17.32 -19.24 9.10
CA THR A 39 18.64 -19.47 9.73
C THR A 39 18.65 -20.64 10.72
N LYS A 40 17.55 -20.88 11.44
CA LYS A 40 17.50 -21.91 12.51
C LYS A 40 16.75 -23.18 12.11
N ALA A 41 15.63 -23.07 11.39
CA ALA A 41 14.84 -24.25 11.00
C ALA A 41 15.36 -24.85 9.68
N ILE A 42 15.64 -24.01 8.69
CA ILE A 42 16.14 -24.44 7.37
C ILE A 42 17.68 -24.57 7.38
N GLN A 43 18.36 -23.91 8.31
CA GLN A 43 19.83 -23.84 8.39
C GLN A 43 20.48 -23.32 7.11
N ALA A 44 19.80 -22.41 6.41
CA ALA A 44 20.29 -21.79 5.19
C ALA A 44 20.99 -20.46 5.49
N HIS A 45 21.95 -20.11 4.64
CA HIS A 45 22.67 -18.84 4.74
C HIS A 45 21.92 -17.74 3.98
N ILE A 46 21.80 -16.56 4.61
CA ILE A 46 21.24 -15.37 3.98
C ILE A 46 22.38 -14.46 3.53
N ILE A 47 22.30 -13.99 2.30
CA ILE A 47 23.22 -13.03 1.70
C ILE A 47 22.44 -11.73 1.51
N VAL A 48 22.91 -10.65 2.14
CA VAL A 48 22.33 -9.32 1.99
C VAL A 48 23.23 -8.52 1.06
N LEU A 49 22.77 -8.32 -0.18
CA LEU A 49 23.57 -7.71 -1.26
C LEU A 49 24.06 -6.30 -0.90
N ASP A 50 23.20 -5.48 -0.29
CA ASP A 50 23.49 -4.08 0.00
C ASP A 50 24.19 -3.86 1.35
N MET A 51 24.24 -4.89 2.21
CA MET A 51 24.89 -4.82 3.52
C MET A 51 25.74 -6.08 3.76
N PRO A 52 26.95 -6.14 3.18
CA PRO A 52 27.80 -7.34 3.22
C PRO A 52 28.14 -7.82 4.64
N LEU A 53 28.09 -6.93 5.64
CA LEU A 53 28.30 -7.26 7.05
C LEU A 53 27.24 -8.22 7.62
N LEU A 54 26.08 -8.32 6.97
CA LEU A 54 24.97 -9.22 7.35
C LEU A 54 25.04 -10.57 6.63
N ASN A 55 26.09 -10.84 5.86
CA ASN A 55 26.24 -12.10 5.15
C ASN A 55 26.52 -13.26 6.12
N ALA A 56 25.55 -14.16 6.25
CA ALA A 56 25.65 -15.33 7.11
C ALA A 56 26.66 -16.39 6.61
N THR A 57 27.27 -16.19 5.43
CA THR A 57 28.28 -17.08 4.84
C THR A 57 29.71 -16.80 5.34
N GLN A 58 29.99 -15.57 5.79
CA GLN A 58 31.36 -15.13 6.13
C GLN A 58 31.73 -15.30 7.61
N TYR A 59 30.74 -15.28 8.52
CA TYR A 59 30.98 -15.32 9.96
C TYR A 59 30.30 -16.55 10.58
N LYS A 60 30.96 -17.72 10.48
CA LYS A 60 30.45 -19.00 11.01
C LYS A 60 30.61 -19.18 12.53
N ASP A 61 31.21 -18.21 13.20
CA ASP A 61 31.46 -18.25 14.64
C ASP A 61 30.27 -17.68 15.42
N SER A 62 30.04 -18.18 16.63
CA SER A 62 28.92 -17.76 17.51
C SER A 62 28.83 -16.23 17.71
N LEU A 63 29.96 -15.52 17.61
CA LEU A 63 30.03 -14.06 17.68
C LEU A 63 29.43 -13.38 16.43
N GLY A 64 29.64 -13.95 15.25
CA GLY A 64 29.09 -13.44 13.98
C GLY A 64 27.57 -13.46 13.98
N ASN A 65 26.99 -14.60 14.37
CA ASN A 65 25.54 -14.74 14.51
C ASN A 65 24.95 -13.73 15.51
N LEU A 66 25.64 -13.47 16.62
CA LEU A 66 25.20 -12.49 17.61
C LEU A 66 25.21 -11.06 17.06
N ILE A 67 26.25 -10.69 16.28
CA ILE A 67 26.35 -9.37 15.64
C ILE A 67 25.24 -9.22 14.58
N THR A 68 25.01 -10.23 13.76
CA THR A 68 23.93 -10.23 12.76
C THR A 68 22.56 -10.06 13.43
N ASP A 69 22.27 -10.84 14.48
CA ASP A 69 21.02 -10.74 15.23
C ASP A 69 20.83 -9.36 15.88
N LEU A 70 21.91 -8.74 16.37
CA LEU A 70 21.85 -7.40 16.95
C LEU A 70 21.57 -6.33 15.90
N VAL A 71 22.26 -6.37 14.76
CA VAL A 71 22.06 -5.39 13.68
C VAL A 71 20.64 -5.50 13.11
N LEU A 72 20.11 -6.71 12.94
CA LEU A 72 18.74 -6.93 12.50
C LEU A 72 17.72 -6.33 13.47
N GLN A 73 17.94 -6.46 14.78
CA GLN A 73 17.09 -5.84 15.81
C GLN A 73 17.11 -4.31 15.72
N ILE A 74 18.29 -3.72 15.51
CA ILE A 74 18.45 -2.27 15.37
C ILE A 74 17.75 -1.78 14.09
N LEU A 75 17.97 -2.42 12.95
CA LEU A 75 17.33 -2.06 11.68
C LEU A 75 15.81 -2.18 11.76
N SER A 76 15.33 -3.23 12.43
CA SER A 76 13.90 -3.43 12.69
C SER A 76 13.30 -2.30 13.54
N TRP A 77 14.02 -1.84 14.56
CA TRP A 77 13.58 -0.71 15.38
C TRP A 77 13.59 0.61 14.61
N LEU A 78 14.66 0.88 13.84
CA LEU A 78 14.76 2.08 13.00
C LEU A 78 13.66 2.14 11.95
N ALA A 79 13.34 1.01 11.32
CA ALA A 79 12.26 0.94 10.33
C ALA A 79 10.89 1.25 10.95
N GLU A 80 10.59 0.71 12.14
CA GLU A 80 9.35 1.01 12.85
C GLU A 80 9.29 2.50 13.27
N GLU A 81 10.40 3.05 13.75
CA GLU A 81 10.48 4.45 14.13
C GLU A 81 10.28 5.40 12.93
N GLU A 82 10.81 5.08 11.75
CA GLU A 82 10.53 5.88 10.55
C GLU A 82 9.07 5.75 10.10
N ARG A 83 8.47 4.57 10.29
CA ARG A 83 7.04 4.32 10.01
C ARG A 83 6.14 5.15 10.93
N THR A 84 6.44 5.21 12.23
CA THR A 84 5.68 6.05 13.19
C THR A 84 5.83 7.54 12.88
N LYS A 85 7.04 8.00 12.53
CA LYS A 85 7.29 9.38 12.09
C LYS A 85 6.51 9.73 10.83
N THR A 86 6.51 8.84 9.83
CA THR A 86 5.77 9.05 8.58
C THR A 86 4.27 9.15 8.83
N LYS A 87 3.70 8.26 9.65
CA LYS A 87 2.27 8.31 10.06
C LYS A 87 1.94 9.62 10.79
N THR A 88 2.81 10.06 11.69
CA THR A 88 2.62 11.29 12.45
C THR A 88 2.61 12.51 11.54
N ARG A 89 3.59 12.63 10.64
CA ARG A 89 3.64 13.70 9.62
C ARG A 89 2.43 13.65 8.68
N GLN A 90 1.98 12.47 8.29
CA GLN A 90 0.79 12.31 7.45
C GLN A 90 -0.47 12.82 8.17
N ARG A 91 -0.63 12.49 9.45
CA ARG A 91 -1.73 13.00 10.28
C ARG A 91 -1.70 14.53 10.36
N GLU A 92 -0.53 15.11 10.66
CA GLU A 92 -0.35 16.56 10.73
C GLU A 92 -0.67 17.23 9.38
N GLY A 93 -0.24 16.64 8.27
CA GLY A 93 -0.55 17.13 6.92
C GLY A 93 -2.04 17.06 6.60
N ILE A 94 -2.72 15.98 7.01
CA ILE A 94 -4.18 15.83 6.87
C ILE A 94 -4.92 16.86 7.72
N GLU A 95 -4.50 17.09 8.96
CA GLU A 95 -5.10 18.09 9.84
C GLU A 95 -4.93 19.51 9.30
N LEU A 96 -3.74 19.83 8.79
CA LEU A 96 -3.49 21.12 8.14
C LEU A 96 -4.35 21.31 6.89
N ALA A 97 -4.45 20.29 6.04
CA ALA A 97 -5.30 20.32 4.86
C ALA A 97 -6.79 20.49 5.21
N LYS A 98 -7.26 19.81 6.27
CA LYS A 98 -8.63 19.99 6.80
C LYS A 98 -8.86 21.42 7.30
N LYS A 99 -7.91 21.99 8.05
CA LYS A 99 -7.98 23.39 8.53
C LYS A 99 -8.03 24.39 7.37
N GLN A 100 -7.32 24.12 6.28
CA GLN A 100 -7.35 24.91 5.05
C GLN A 100 -8.60 24.66 4.19
N GLY A 101 -9.52 23.78 4.61
CA GLY A 101 -10.74 23.45 3.86
C GLY A 101 -10.50 22.63 2.59
N LYS A 102 -9.30 22.05 2.42
CA LYS A 102 -8.98 21.25 1.24
C LYS A 102 -9.75 19.92 1.27
N HIS A 103 -10.40 19.58 0.16
CA HIS A 103 -11.08 18.30 0.02
C HIS A 103 -10.06 17.15 0.04
N LEU A 104 -10.20 16.23 1.01
CA LEU A 104 -9.38 15.03 1.12
C LEU A 104 -10.11 13.82 0.54
N GLY A 105 -9.38 12.95 -0.15
CA GLY A 105 -9.92 11.73 -0.75
C GLY A 105 -10.47 11.91 -2.17
N ARG A 106 -11.20 10.89 -2.65
CA ARG A 106 -11.70 10.85 -4.03
C ARG A 106 -12.66 12.01 -4.30
N PRO A 107 -12.48 12.81 -5.36
CA PRO A 107 -13.38 13.89 -5.69
C PRO A 107 -14.79 13.36 -5.93
N ARG A 108 -15.79 14.15 -5.51
CA ARG A 108 -17.20 13.80 -5.73
C ARG A 108 -17.54 13.92 -7.21
N THR A 109 -18.40 13.03 -7.72
CA THR A 109 -18.97 13.15 -9.06
C THR A 109 -19.63 14.52 -9.20
N LYS A 110 -19.33 15.25 -10.28
CA LYS A 110 -19.93 16.55 -10.57
C LYS A 110 -21.39 16.37 -10.97
N ILE A 111 -22.22 17.38 -10.67
CA ILE A 111 -23.57 17.48 -11.23
C ILE A 111 -23.38 18.17 -12.58
N SER A 112 -23.68 17.46 -13.66
CA SER A 112 -23.57 17.99 -15.01
C SER A 112 -24.95 18.43 -15.51
N GLU A 113 -24.99 19.23 -16.57
CA GLU A 113 -26.26 19.66 -17.18
C GLU A 113 -27.07 18.47 -17.69
N GLU A 114 -26.40 17.45 -18.21
CA GLU A 114 -27.02 16.20 -18.67
C GLU A 114 -27.69 15.44 -17.51
N PHE A 115 -27.11 15.49 -16.31
CA PHE A 115 -27.75 14.93 -15.12
C PHE A 115 -29.02 15.70 -14.76
N ILE A 116 -28.99 17.03 -14.79
CA ILE A 116 -30.15 17.86 -14.43
C ILE A 116 -31.30 17.58 -15.40
N SER A 117 -31.02 17.60 -16.71
CA SER A 117 -32.02 17.27 -17.74
C SER A 117 -32.58 15.85 -17.58
N ALA A 118 -31.72 14.86 -17.38
CA ALA A 118 -32.15 13.47 -17.17
C ALA A 118 -32.95 13.29 -15.87
N TYR A 119 -32.59 14.02 -14.81
CA TYR A 119 -33.29 13.99 -13.53
C TYR A 119 -34.70 14.58 -13.64
N THR A 120 -34.87 15.72 -14.31
CA THR A 120 -36.18 16.36 -14.49
C THR A 120 -37.14 15.46 -15.26
N SER A 121 -36.73 14.96 -16.44
CA SER A 121 -37.56 14.03 -17.23
C SER A 121 -37.86 12.73 -16.48
N TRP A 122 -36.94 12.25 -15.64
CA TRP A 122 -37.20 11.07 -14.80
C TRP A 122 -38.21 11.39 -13.68
N LYS A 123 -38.12 12.57 -13.05
CA LYS A 123 -39.04 13.00 -11.98
C LYS A 123 -40.46 13.24 -12.49
N GLU A 124 -40.58 13.69 -13.74
CA GLU A 124 -41.84 13.87 -14.46
C GLU A 124 -42.40 12.54 -15.02
N ASN A 125 -41.71 11.41 -14.82
CA ASN A 125 -42.03 10.08 -15.34
C ASN A 125 -42.01 9.98 -16.89
N GLU A 126 -41.29 10.85 -17.58
CA GLU A 126 -41.12 10.80 -19.04
C GLU A 126 -40.13 9.71 -19.47
N ILE A 127 -39.14 9.41 -18.63
CA ILE A 127 -38.12 8.39 -18.89
C ILE A 127 -37.95 7.43 -17.71
N SER A 128 -37.47 6.22 -17.98
CA SER A 128 -37.14 5.27 -16.92
C SER A 128 -35.85 5.66 -16.19
N ALA A 129 -35.67 5.17 -14.96
CA ALA A 129 -34.43 5.39 -14.20
C ALA A 129 -33.19 4.85 -14.93
N ILE A 130 -33.33 3.74 -15.68
CA ILE A 130 -32.25 3.15 -16.47
C ILE A 130 -31.86 4.08 -17.62
N GLU A 131 -32.86 4.63 -18.33
CA GLU A 131 -32.65 5.58 -19.41
C GLU A 131 -31.96 6.86 -18.91
N ALA A 132 -32.38 7.38 -17.75
CA ALA A 132 -31.76 8.54 -17.12
C ALA A 132 -30.27 8.29 -16.77
N MET A 133 -29.94 7.11 -16.23
CA MET A 133 -28.58 6.69 -15.92
C MET A 133 -27.69 6.64 -17.17
N ILE A 134 -28.22 6.13 -18.29
CA ILE A 134 -27.50 6.06 -19.56
C ILE A 134 -27.22 7.47 -20.09
N ARG A 135 -28.23 8.35 -20.10
CA ARG A 135 -28.10 9.73 -20.61
C ARG A 135 -27.07 10.56 -19.85
N CYS A 136 -26.97 10.38 -18.53
CA CYS A 136 -25.97 11.06 -17.71
C CYS A 136 -24.65 10.27 -17.52
N ASN A 137 -24.50 9.12 -18.19
CA ASN A 137 -23.34 8.24 -18.10
C ASN A 137 -22.93 7.87 -16.66
N MET A 138 -23.92 7.55 -15.82
CA MET A 138 -23.70 7.18 -14.42
C MET A 138 -24.07 5.73 -14.15
N THR A 139 -23.27 5.07 -13.31
CA THR A 139 -23.67 3.79 -12.73
C THR A 139 -24.83 3.99 -11.76
N SER A 140 -25.71 3.00 -11.62
CA SER A 140 -26.87 3.06 -10.72
C SER A 140 -26.54 3.57 -9.31
N PRO A 141 -25.50 3.07 -8.60
CA PRO A 141 -25.14 3.59 -7.27
C PRO A 141 -24.67 5.05 -7.28
N THR A 142 -24.07 5.49 -8.38
CA THR A 142 -23.62 6.88 -8.54
C THR A 142 -24.81 7.80 -8.80
N PHE A 143 -25.74 7.38 -9.66
CA PHE A 143 -26.95 8.13 -9.97
C PHE A 143 -27.76 8.44 -8.70
N TYR A 144 -28.16 7.42 -7.92
CA TYR A 144 -28.95 7.65 -6.70
C TYR A 144 -28.22 8.46 -5.63
N ARG A 145 -26.89 8.29 -5.52
CA ARG A 145 -26.07 9.12 -4.61
C ARG A 145 -26.02 10.57 -5.05
N VAL A 146 -26.02 10.84 -6.36
CA VAL A 146 -26.06 12.20 -6.91
C VAL A 146 -27.46 12.81 -6.78
N VAL A 147 -28.52 12.04 -7.03
CA VAL A 147 -29.93 12.43 -6.82
C VAL A 147 -30.16 12.87 -5.39
N LYS A 148 -29.84 12.03 -4.40
CA LYS A 148 -30.00 12.37 -2.98
C LYS A 148 -29.30 13.68 -2.63
N ARG A 149 -28.08 13.87 -3.14
CA ARG A 149 -27.30 15.11 -2.92
C ARG A 149 -27.87 16.32 -3.65
N TYR A 150 -28.57 16.13 -4.77
CA TYR A 150 -29.24 17.19 -5.51
C TYR A 150 -30.51 17.63 -4.76
N GLU A 151 -31.32 16.67 -4.31
CA GLU A 151 -32.52 16.91 -3.49
C GLU A 151 -32.18 17.49 -2.10
N ASP A 152 -31.10 17.05 -1.45
CA ASP A 152 -30.65 17.59 -0.14
C ASP A 152 -30.07 19.03 -0.22
N LYS A 153 -29.85 19.55 -1.44
CA LYS A 153 -29.28 20.89 -1.68
C LYS A 153 -30.33 21.95 -2.03
N GLU A 154 -31.52 21.53 -2.45
CA GLU A 154 -32.72 22.38 -2.56
C GLU A 154 -33.50 22.35 -1.23
#